data_AF-X0UGC1-F1
#
_entry.id   AF-X0UGC1-F1
#
_cell.length_a   1.000
_cell.length_b   1.000
_cell.length_c   1.000
_cell.angle_alpha   90.00
_cell.angle_beta   90.00
_cell.angle_gamma   90.00
#
_symmetry.space_group_name_H-M   'P 1'
#
loop_
_entity.id
_entity.type
_entity.pdbx_description
1 polymer ?
#
loop_
_entity_poly.entity_id
_entity_poly.type
_entity_poly.pdbx_seq_one_letter_code
_entity_poly.pdbx_strand_id
1 'polypeptide(L)'
;KNIRFISILLALLSFVYLNIPRIDFFISIILFLTFFISVFYFDDKDLLKKLTLFYFTGSIIFIILFAFGISKFLNSYYQYFMDVLALFFFTIYVLYSWINVTNSQIYRKRLAISLLVALAVPLILCPIFRYFLLVPLPKEGLIIQMMHNIYYFLK
;
A
#
# COMPACT_ATOMS: atom_id res chain seq x y z
N LYS A 1 21.68 -7.88 8.55
CA LYS A 1 20.62 -7.94 9.59
C LYS A 1 19.92 -6.58 9.75
N ASN A 2 20.66 -5.46 9.81
CA ASN A 2 20.09 -4.12 10.04
C ASN A 2 19.09 -3.64 8.97
N ILE A 3 19.30 -3.96 7.68
CA ILE A 3 18.41 -3.47 6.60
C ILE A 3 16.97 -3.97 6.78
N ARG A 4 16.76 -5.26 7.08
CA ARG A 4 15.40 -5.80 7.33
C ARG A 4 14.68 -5.06 8.44
N PHE A 5 15.38 -4.80 9.54
CA PHE A 5 14.82 -4.05 10.67
C PHE A 5 14.41 -2.63 10.25
N ILE A 6 15.27 -1.92 9.51
CA ILE A 6 14.96 -0.59 8.99
C ILE A 6 13.77 -0.62 8.02
N SER A 7 13.71 -1.62 7.12
CA SER A 7 12.59 -1.79 6.20
C SER A 7 11.27 -2.04 6.94
N ILE A 8 11.28 -2.88 7.98
CA ILE A 8 10.11 -3.14 8.82
C ILE A 8 9.64 -1.86 9.53
N LEU A 9 10.59 -1.13 10.14
CA LEU A 9 10.29 0.14 10.80
C LEU A 9 9.70 1.15 9.81
N LEU A 10 10.28 1.26 8.62
CA LEU A 10 9.79 2.12 7.56
C LEU A 10 8.37 1.73 7.11
N ALA A 11 8.09 0.43 6.95
CA ALA A 11 6.76 -0.07 6.60
C ALA A 11 5.73 0.35 7.65
N LEU A 12 6.02 0.13 8.94
CA LEU A 12 5.12 0.45 10.04
C LEU A 12 4.91 1.96 10.20
N LEU A 13 5.99 2.76 10.19
CA LEU A 13 5.90 4.21 10.36
C LEU A 13 5.15 4.86 9.20
N SER A 14 5.44 4.47 7.96
CA SER A 14 4.70 4.95 6.80
C SER A 14 3.24 4.51 6.85
N PHE A 15 2.94 3.26 7.20
CA PHE A 15 1.56 2.81 7.28
C PHE A 15 0.75 3.61 8.32
N VAL A 16 1.23 3.69 9.56
CA VAL A 16 0.49 4.30 10.68
C VAL A 16 0.43 5.82 10.59
N TYR A 17 1.57 6.48 10.38
CA TYR A 17 1.65 7.94 10.48
C TYR A 17 1.45 8.66 9.15
N LEU A 18 1.73 8.01 8.03
CA LEU A 18 1.64 8.62 6.70
C LEU A 18 0.33 8.25 6.00
N ASN A 19 0.09 6.95 5.82
CA ASN A 19 -0.93 6.44 4.89
C ASN A 19 -2.33 6.41 5.52
N ILE A 20 -2.51 5.71 6.65
CA ILE A 20 -3.82 5.51 7.28
C ILE A 20 -4.63 6.81 7.44
N PRO A 21 -4.06 7.95 7.89
CA PRO A 21 -4.87 9.15 8.13
C PRO A 21 -5.29 9.89 6.84
N ARG A 22 -4.67 9.59 5.69
CA ARG A 22 -4.71 10.47 4.50
C ARG A 22 -5.11 9.78 3.21
N ILE A 23 -4.85 8.47 3.11
CA ILE A 23 -5.11 7.64 1.93
C ILE A 23 -6.18 6.62 2.32
N ASP A 24 -7.01 6.21 1.37
CA ASP A 24 -7.95 5.10 1.52
C ASP A 24 -7.31 3.90 2.24
N PHE A 25 -8.02 3.37 3.22
CA PHE A 25 -7.51 2.33 4.10
C PHE A 25 -7.19 1.02 3.35
N PHE A 26 -7.96 0.67 2.32
CA PHE A 26 -7.67 -0.50 1.49
C PHE A 26 -6.33 -0.32 0.77
N ILE A 27 -6.12 0.82 0.11
CA ILE A 27 -4.87 1.14 -0.60
C ILE A 27 -3.68 1.14 0.38
N SER A 28 -3.88 1.70 1.56
CA SER A 28 -2.86 1.73 2.61
C SER A 28 -2.42 0.32 3.04
N ILE A 29 -3.37 -0.60 3.21
CA ILE A 29 -3.08 -2.00 3.59
C ILE A 29 -2.38 -2.75 2.45
N ILE A 30 -2.86 -2.68 1.22
CA ILE A 30 -2.25 -3.45 0.10
C ILE A 30 -0.80 -3.04 -0.09
N LEU A 31 -0.50 -1.75 0.01
CA LEU A 31 0.83 -1.18 -0.15
C LEU A 31 1.74 -1.60 1.00
N PHE A 32 1.24 -1.51 2.24
CA PHE A 32 1.95 -1.98 3.43
C PHE A 32 2.26 -3.49 3.34
N LEU A 33 1.26 -4.33 3.10
CA LEU A 33 1.42 -5.79 3.06
C LEU A 33 2.35 -6.22 1.93
N THR A 34 2.22 -5.62 0.75
CA THR A 34 3.08 -5.97 -0.40
C THR A 34 4.54 -5.67 -0.09
N PHE A 35 4.85 -4.49 0.46
CA PHE A 35 6.21 -4.14 0.86
C PHE A 35 6.70 -5.01 2.03
N PHE A 36 5.89 -5.15 3.08
CA PHE A 36 6.23 -5.87 4.30
C PHE A 36 6.52 -7.35 4.04
N ILE A 37 5.64 -8.05 3.30
CA ILE A 37 5.84 -9.47 2.97
C ILE A 37 7.10 -9.63 2.11
N SER A 38 7.32 -8.73 1.15
CA SER A 38 8.50 -8.76 0.27
C SER A 38 9.82 -8.65 1.06
N VAL A 39 9.85 -7.88 2.16
CA VAL A 39 11.02 -7.75 3.05
C VAL A 39 11.40 -9.08 3.71
N PHE A 40 10.41 -9.91 4.06
CA PHE A 40 10.65 -11.22 4.67
C PHE A 40 10.87 -12.33 3.64
N TYR A 41 10.17 -12.27 2.51
CA TYR A 41 10.21 -13.30 1.48
C TYR A 41 11.43 -13.17 0.58
N PHE A 42 12.07 -12.02 0.46
CA PHE A 42 13.31 -11.88 -0.30
C PHE A 42 14.54 -12.04 0.60
N ASP A 43 15.33 -13.07 0.33
CA ASP A 43 16.56 -13.39 1.07
C ASP A 43 17.82 -12.75 0.46
N ASP A 44 17.66 -12.03 -0.64
CA ASP A 44 18.72 -11.26 -1.29
C ASP A 44 18.82 -9.84 -0.70
N LYS A 45 20.00 -9.50 -0.18
CA LYS A 45 20.29 -8.21 0.44
C LYS A 45 20.25 -7.05 -0.56
N ASP A 46 20.70 -7.27 -1.79
CA ASP A 46 20.77 -6.20 -2.80
C ASP A 46 19.38 -5.88 -3.34
N LEU A 47 18.58 -6.91 -3.58
CA LEU A 47 17.17 -6.77 -3.92
C LEU A 47 16.42 -6.01 -2.80
N LEU A 48 16.61 -6.45 -1.55
CA LEU A 48 15.98 -5.80 -0.40
C LEU A 48 16.36 -4.32 -0.28
N LYS A 49 17.64 -3.98 -0.49
CA LYS A 49 18.13 -2.60 -0.46
C LYS A 49 17.47 -1.75 -1.55
N LYS A 50 17.39 -2.25 -2.79
CA LYS A 50 16.74 -1.55 -3.91
C LYS A 50 15.26 -1.27 -3.62
N LEU A 51 14.52 -2.29 -3.19
CA LEU A 51 13.10 -2.16 -2.89
C LEU A 51 12.84 -1.23 -1.69
N THR A 52 13.67 -1.32 -0.66
CA THR A 52 13.57 -0.44 0.52
C THR A 52 13.86 1.01 0.13
N LEU A 53 14.88 1.24 -0.69
CA LEU A 53 15.22 2.59 -1.15
C LEU A 53 14.11 3.19 -2.01
N PHE A 54 13.55 2.41 -2.94
CA PHE A 54 12.41 2.84 -3.75
C PHE A 54 11.18 3.17 -2.88
N TYR A 55 10.89 2.33 -1.89
CA TYR A 55 9.77 2.57 -0.98
C TYR A 55 10.00 3.82 -0.12
N PHE A 56 11.23 4.02 0.34
CA PHE A 56 11.64 5.17 1.13
C PHE A 56 11.51 6.48 0.35
N THR A 57 11.97 6.51 -0.90
CA THR A 57 11.85 7.70 -1.75
C THR A 57 10.39 8.05 -2.00
N GLY A 58 9.53 7.06 -2.28
CA GLY A 58 8.09 7.27 -2.37
C GLY A 58 7.47 7.82 -1.09
N SER A 59 7.86 7.27 0.06
CA SER A 59 7.42 7.75 1.37
C SER A 59 7.83 9.20 1.63
N ILE A 60 9.05 9.61 1.24
CA ILE A 60 9.51 11.01 1.33
C ILE A 60 8.64 11.91 0.44
N ILE A 61 8.32 11.49 -0.79
CA ILE A 61 7.46 12.27 -1.69
C ILE A 61 6.10 12.52 -1.03
N PHE A 62 5.48 11.48 -0.46
CA PHE A 62 4.23 11.64 0.27
C PHE A 62 4.37 12.56 1.49
N ILE A 63 5.47 12.43 2.27
CA ILE A 63 5.74 13.33 3.41
C ILE A 63 5.77 14.79 2.95
N ILE A 64 6.46 15.09 1.85
CA ILE A 64 6.54 16.44 1.28
C ILE A 64 5.14 16.91 0.87
N LEU A 65 4.40 16.10 0.10
CA LEU A 65 3.04 16.47 -0.35
C LEU A 65 2.09 16.76 0.82
N PHE A 66 2.21 16.04 1.93
CA PHE A 66 1.37 16.21 3.11
C PHE A 66 1.85 17.36 4.01
N ALA A 67 3.15 17.52 4.23
CA ALA A 67 3.72 18.56 5.09
C ALA A 67 3.48 19.96 4.53
N PHE A 68 3.61 20.14 3.22
CA PHE A 68 3.37 21.43 2.54
C PHE A 68 1.88 21.72 2.28
N GLY A 69 0.96 20.85 2.70
CA GLY A 69 -0.48 21.03 2.50
C GLY A 69 -0.94 20.89 1.04
N ILE A 70 -0.05 20.52 0.12
CA ILE A 70 -0.33 20.32 -1.32
C ILE A 70 -1.45 19.29 -1.51
N SER A 71 -1.50 18.27 -0.67
CA SER A 71 -2.59 17.29 -0.64
C SER A 71 -3.99 17.89 -0.51
N LYS A 72 -4.18 18.97 0.26
CA LYS A 72 -5.49 19.63 0.43
C LYS A 72 -5.89 20.33 -0.86
N PHE A 73 -4.93 21.01 -1.50
CA PHE A 73 -5.14 21.68 -2.78
C PHE A 73 -5.47 20.68 -3.89
N LEU A 74 -4.73 19.57 -3.99
CA LEU A 74 -5.01 18.54 -4.98
C LEU A 74 -6.37 17.88 -4.77
N ASN A 75 -6.72 17.59 -3.50
CA ASN A 75 -8.00 16.99 -3.18
C ASN A 75 -9.19 17.94 -3.40
N SER A 76 -8.99 19.26 -3.47
CA SER A 76 -10.08 20.18 -3.86
C SER A 76 -10.41 20.11 -5.35
N TYR A 77 -9.46 19.76 -6.21
CA TYR A 77 -9.73 19.50 -7.63
C TYR A 77 -10.38 18.14 -7.86
N TYR A 78 -9.89 17.12 -7.16
CA TYR A 78 -10.45 15.77 -7.23
C TYR A 78 -10.36 15.10 -5.86
N GLN A 79 -11.52 14.80 -5.26
CA GLN A 79 -11.63 14.31 -3.88
C GLN A 79 -10.71 13.12 -3.55
N TYR A 80 -10.47 12.24 -4.54
CA TYR A 80 -9.68 11.02 -4.39
C TYR A 80 -8.29 11.10 -5.00
N PHE A 81 -7.73 12.31 -5.18
CA PHE A 81 -6.44 12.48 -5.87
C PHE A 81 -5.30 11.73 -5.17
N MET A 82 -5.24 11.81 -3.84
CA MET A 82 -4.19 11.10 -3.08
C MET A 82 -4.35 9.57 -3.15
N ASP A 83 -5.57 9.06 -3.29
CA ASP A 83 -5.84 7.64 -3.45
C ASP A 83 -5.33 7.14 -4.81
N VAL A 84 -5.60 7.89 -5.87
CA VAL A 84 -5.09 7.59 -7.22
C VAL A 84 -3.56 7.65 -7.25
N LEU A 85 -2.95 8.66 -6.62
CA LEU A 85 -1.51 8.77 -6.52
C LEU A 85 -0.89 7.59 -5.75
N ALA A 86 -1.53 7.15 -4.66
CA ALA A 86 -1.10 5.99 -3.89
C ALA A 86 -1.22 4.68 -4.68
N LEU A 87 -2.30 4.51 -5.45
CA LEU A 87 -2.44 3.38 -6.39
C LEU A 87 -1.36 3.41 -7.46
N PHE A 88 -1.05 4.58 -8.02
CA PHE A 88 0.01 4.73 -9.00
C PHE A 88 1.38 4.38 -8.42
N PHE A 89 1.67 4.82 -7.20
CA PHE A 89 2.89 4.44 -6.50
C PHE A 89 2.93 2.92 -6.24
N PHE A 90 1.82 2.32 -5.82
CA PHE A 90 1.69 0.87 -5.64
C PHE A 90 1.98 0.12 -6.94
N THR A 91 1.36 0.51 -8.06
CA THR A 91 1.58 -0.17 -9.35
C THR A 91 3.03 -0.05 -9.81
N ILE A 92 3.65 1.12 -9.69
CA ILE A 92 5.08 1.27 -10.01
C ILE A 92 5.93 0.41 -9.08
N TYR A 93 5.64 0.36 -7.77
CA TYR A 93 6.37 -0.49 -6.83
C TYR A 93 6.31 -1.97 -7.24
N VAL A 94 5.13 -2.45 -7.65
CA VAL A 94 4.94 -3.82 -8.13
C VAL A 94 5.73 -4.07 -9.42
N LEU A 95 5.64 -3.17 -10.40
CA LEU A 95 6.39 -3.27 -11.66
C LEU A 95 7.90 -3.26 -11.42
N TYR A 96 8.38 -2.36 -10.57
CA TYR A 96 9.79 -2.28 -10.19
C TYR A 96 10.24 -3.57 -9.52
N SER A 97 9.44 -4.11 -8.61
CA SER A 97 9.73 -5.39 -7.94
C SER A 97 9.76 -6.54 -8.93
N TRP A 98 8.82 -6.59 -9.88
CA TRP A 98 8.78 -7.59 -10.93
C TRP A 98 10.05 -7.56 -11.78
N ILE A 99 10.46 -6.37 -12.25
CA ILE A 99 11.66 -6.17 -13.09
C ILE A 99 12.93 -6.67 -12.38
N ASN A 100 13.07 -6.40 -11.08
CA ASN A 100 14.26 -6.81 -10.31
C ASN A 100 14.28 -8.33 -9.98
N VAL A 101 13.15 -9.01 -10.14
CA VAL A 101 12.95 -10.41 -9.77
C VAL A 101 12.88 -11.33 -11.00
N THR A 102 12.82 -10.78 -12.22
CA THR A 102 12.60 -11.52 -13.47
C THR A 102 13.56 -12.69 -13.70
N ASN A 103 14.80 -12.55 -13.27
CA ASN A 103 15.85 -13.54 -13.48
C ASN A 103 15.71 -14.77 -12.55
N SER A 104 14.89 -14.72 -11.49
CA SER A 104 14.72 -15.80 -10.53
C SER A 104 13.27 -16.27 -10.43
N GLN A 105 13.03 -17.51 -10.85
CA GLN A 105 11.70 -18.12 -10.78
C GLN A 105 11.21 -18.27 -9.32
N ILE A 106 12.13 -18.44 -8.38
CA ILE A 106 11.81 -18.53 -6.94
C ILE A 106 11.25 -17.21 -6.45
N TYR A 107 11.95 -16.10 -6.72
CA TYR A 107 11.51 -14.79 -6.27
C TYR A 107 10.23 -14.33 -6.99
N ARG A 108 10.02 -14.71 -8.25
CA ARG A 108 8.75 -14.45 -8.97
C ARG A 108 7.56 -15.08 -8.28
N LYS A 109 7.68 -16.37 -7.90
CA LYS A 109 6.62 -17.05 -7.14
C LYS A 109 6.38 -16.38 -5.79
N ARG A 110 7.44 -15.99 -5.09
CA ARG A 110 7.33 -15.29 -3.80
C ARG A 110 6.63 -13.93 -3.94
N LEU A 111 6.90 -13.19 -5.02
CA LEU A 111 6.21 -11.92 -5.33
C LEU A 111 4.74 -12.14 -5.70
N ALA A 112 4.43 -13.16 -6.50
CA ALA A 112 3.04 -13.48 -6.82
C ALA A 112 2.23 -13.85 -5.57
N ILE A 113 2.82 -14.65 -4.67
CA ILE A 113 2.21 -14.99 -3.37
C ILE A 113 2.04 -13.74 -2.51
N SER A 114 3.03 -12.86 -2.45
CA SER A 114 2.93 -11.63 -1.66
C SER A 114 1.81 -10.72 -2.16
N LEU A 115 1.67 -10.55 -3.48
CA LEU A 115 0.57 -9.78 -4.08
C LEU A 115 -0.79 -10.41 -3.83
N LEU A 116 -0.90 -11.74 -3.99
CA LEU A 116 -2.15 -12.45 -3.75
C LEU A 116 -2.61 -12.23 -2.31
N VAL A 117 -1.73 -12.47 -1.34
CA VAL A 117 -2.04 -12.27 0.08
C VAL A 117 -2.34 -10.80 0.37
N ALA A 118 -1.53 -9.87 -0.14
CA ALA A 118 -1.70 -8.44 0.09
C ALA A 118 -3.02 -7.89 -0.46
N LEU A 119 -3.58 -8.47 -1.53
CA LEU A 119 -4.90 -8.11 -2.07
C LEU A 119 -6.04 -8.86 -1.39
N ALA A 120 -5.89 -10.17 -1.19
CA ALA A 120 -6.95 -11.02 -0.64
C ALA A 120 -7.31 -10.64 0.80
N VAL A 121 -6.30 -10.33 1.63
CA VAL A 121 -6.51 -9.95 3.03
C VAL A 121 -7.43 -8.73 3.17
N PRO A 122 -7.13 -7.55 2.59
CA PRO A 122 -8.01 -6.40 2.70
C PRO A 122 -9.34 -6.56 1.95
N LEU A 123 -9.40 -7.36 0.88
CA LEU A 123 -10.66 -7.69 0.20
C LEU A 123 -11.64 -8.44 1.10
N ILE A 124 -11.13 -9.24 2.04
CA ILE A 124 -11.96 -9.96 3.02
C ILE A 124 -12.17 -9.10 4.28
N LEU A 125 -11.10 -8.47 4.75
CA LEU A 125 -11.09 -7.74 6.01
C LEU A 125 -11.96 -6.47 5.92
N CYS A 126 -11.82 -5.64 4.88
CA CYS A 126 -12.57 -4.39 4.79
C CYS A 126 -14.10 -4.60 4.77
N PRO A 127 -14.67 -5.53 3.97
CA PRO A 127 -16.12 -5.81 4.01
C PRO A 127 -16.60 -6.37 5.35
N ILE A 128 -15.85 -7.30 5.96
CA ILE A 128 -16.24 -7.90 7.25
C ILE A 128 -16.30 -6.81 8.32
N PHE A 129 -15.27 -5.98 8.43
CA PHE A 129 -15.25 -4.91 9.42
C PHE A 129 -16.35 -3.89 9.15
N ARG A 130 -16.52 -3.47 7.91
CA ARG A 130 -17.44 -2.39 7.58
C ARG A 130 -18.91 -2.81 7.55
N TYR A 131 -19.25 -3.92 6.90
CA TYR A 131 -20.66 -4.28 6.65
C TYR A 131 -21.18 -5.33 7.62
N PHE A 132 -20.33 -6.21 8.14
CA PHE A 132 -20.74 -7.22 9.12
C PHE A 132 -20.61 -6.71 10.57
N LEU A 133 -19.45 -6.14 10.92
CA LEU A 133 -19.19 -5.63 12.28
C LEU A 133 -19.59 -4.15 12.47
N LEU A 134 -19.95 -3.44 11.39
CA LEU A 134 -20.32 -2.01 11.41
C LEU A 134 -19.25 -1.10 12.02
N VAL A 135 -17.97 -1.48 11.89
CA VAL A 135 -16.83 -0.70 12.37
C VAL A 135 -16.45 0.34 11.31
N PRO A 136 -16.37 1.64 11.66
CA PRO A 136 -15.90 2.66 10.73
C PRO A 136 -14.43 2.42 10.39
N LEU A 137 -14.10 2.48 9.09
CA LEU A 137 -12.71 2.35 8.64
C LEU A 137 -11.98 3.70 8.80
N PRO A 138 -10.66 3.72 9.05
CA PRO A 138 -9.94 4.95 9.40
C PRO A 138 -10.06 6.08 8.36
N LYS A 139 -9.93 5.73 7.07
CA LYS A 139 -10.12 6.64 5.95
C LYS A 139 -10.84 5.91 4.84
N GLU A 140 -12.07 6.34 4.60
CA GLU A 140 -12.92 5.81 3.53
C GLU A 140 -12.72 6.68 2.30
N GLY A 141 -11.95 6.17 1.34
CA GLY A 141 -11.60 6.86 0.10
C GLY A 141 -12.19 6.14 -1.10
N LEU A 142 -11.47 6.18 -2.22
CA LEU A 142 -11.94 5.71 -3.53
C LEU A 142 -12.44 4.27 -3.50
N ILE A 143 -11.60 3.32 -3.08
CA ILE A 143 -11.91 1.89 -3.18
C ILE A 143 -13.02 1.53 -2.20
N ILE A 144 -12.94 2.03 -0.98
CA ILE A 144 -13.94 1.75 0.03
C ILE A 144 -15.30 2.33 -0.36
N GLN A 145 -15.35 3.52 -0.97
CA GLN A 145 -16.59 4.09 -1.48
C GLN A 145 -17.15 3.26 -2.66
N MET A 146 -16.30 2.76 -3.55
CA MET A 146 -16.74 1.84 -4.61
C MET A 146 -17.34 0.56 -4.03
N MET A 147 -16.71 -0.02 -3.00
CA MET A 147 -17.25 -1.19 -2.30
C MET A 147 -18.61 -0.89 -1.66
N HIS A 148 -18.78 0.30 -1.10
CA HIS A 148 -20.04 0.75 -0.52
C HIS A 148 -21.13 0.81 -1.58
N ASN A 149 -20.86 1.47 -2.71
CA ASN A 149 -21.81 1.56 -3.81
C ASN A 149 -22.22 0.17 -4.34
N ILE A 150 -21.27 -0.77 -4.47
CA ILE A 150 -21.55 -2.15 -4.89
C ILE A 150 -22.45 -2.86 -3.87
N TYR A 151 -22.16 -2.74 -2.58
CA TYR A 151 -22.93 -3.39 -1.52
C TYR A 151 -24.40 -2.93 -1.51
N TYR A 152 -24.64 -1.62 -1.61
CA TYR A 152 -26.00 -1.07 -1.64
C TYR A 152 -26.72 -1.28 -2.98
N PHE A 153 -25.98 -1.52 -4.07
CA PHE A 153 -26.59 -1.90 -5.34
C PHE A 153 -27.10 -3.36 -5.33
N LEU A 154 -26.42 -4.24 -4.59
CA LEU A 154 -26.76 -5.67 -4.49
C LEU A 154 -27.83 -5.97 -3.43
N LYS A 155 -28.07 -5.03 -2.50
CA LYS A 155 -29.04 -5.15 -1.42
C LYS A 155 -30.38 -4.51 -1.80
#